data_AF-A0A9P1E729-F1
#
_entry.id   AF-A0A9P1E729-F1
#
_cell.length_a   1.000
_cell.length_b   1.000
_cell.length_c   1.000
_cell.angle_alpha   90.00
_cell.angle_beta   90.00
_cell.angle_gamma   90.00
#
_symmetry.space_group_name_H-M   'P 1'
#
loop_
_entity.id
_entity.type
_entity.pdbx_description
1 polymer ?
#
loop_
_entity_poly.entity_id
_entity_poly.type
_entity_poly.pdbx_seq_one_letter_code
_entity_poly.pdbx_strand_id
1 'polypeptide(L)'
;MDSFFQSTPLLLLLLLPLITFSIIPYVTAVMVSAAALEDAQQVTTAYSGRQHARTDAREQEAVYEIMRATGNHWAAEIPDVCRGRWHGIECMPDQSNVFHVVSLSFGALSDDTAFPTCSGAAPSISPALTRLSHLRTLFFYRCLAGNPQPVPPFLSELGQALRTLVLRENGHVGPIPSQLGNLTRLTVLDLHGNSLNGCIPGQLNRLTALRSLDLSDNQLGGAIPPTLAFPLLHTLDLNRNGLVGPIPARILNSGHSLIKMDLSRNQLSGPIPDSIRSLTNVILMDLSYNSLTSPFPTNLKNLNALAALILSGNPMPADAIPESAFQGGFKGLVILAMSNMNLRGPIPESLGRLPSLRVVHLDGNRLSGSIPQSFGGDQSCRLSELRLENNELTGRVPFKRDALWRMRRKLKLFNNPGLCYDGDGDDLEAISGSGIGRCATHPTTAAAAAVQQAWPPSTATLRMNCPPLIISMLLLPPPILLLSFLL
;
A
#
# COMPACT_ATOMS: atom_id res chain seq x y z
N MET A 1 9.96 26.48 58.66
CA MET A 1 11.39 26.55 58.27
C MET A 1 11.48 25.86 56.91
N ASP A 2 11.37 26.53 55.76
CA ASP A 2 11.82 27.89 55.35
C ASP A 2 13.35 28.04 55.41
N SER A 3 14.08 28.64 54.45
CA SER A 3 13.82 29.15 53.07
C SER A 3 15.20 29.48 52.40
N PHE A 4 15.42 30.09 51.21
CA PHE A 4 14.58 30.77 50.19
C PHE A 4 15.26 30.70 48.78
N PHE A 5 14.46 30.49 47.72
CA PHE A 5 14.56 30.89 46.29
C PHE A 5 15.86 31.44 45.63
N GLN A 6 16.14 30.97 44.39
CA GLN A 6 16.39 31.73 43.12
C GLN A 6 16.77 30.73 41.98
N SER A 7 16.58 30.93 40.66
CA SER A 7 15.61 31.73 39.87
C SER A 7 15.60 31.27 38.39
N THR A 8 14.57 31.68 37.63
CA THR A 8 14.30 31.46 36.18
C THR A 8 15.39 32.03 35.23
N PRO A 9 15.47 31.68 33.90
CA PRO A 9 14.36 31.79 32.95
C PRO A 9 14.27 30.81 31.74
N LEU A 10 13.26 31.10 30.92
CA LEU A 10 12.90 30.51 29.63
C LEU A 10 13.80 31.01 28.47
N LEU A 11 13.59 30.41 27.29
CA LEU A 11 13.84 30.97 25.95
C LEU A 11 15.29 31.03 25.42
N LEU A 12 15.63 30.09 24.52
CA LEU A 12 16.18 30.46 23.22
C LEU A 12 15.59 29.55 22.11
N LEU A 13 15.18 30.18 21.01
CA LEU A 13 14.63 29.55 19.81
C LEU A 13 15.44 30.08 18.60
N LEU A 14 15.37 29.41 17.43
CA LEU A 14 16.18 29.64 16.21
C LEU A 14 17.59 29.02 16.34
N LEU A 15 17.93 27.96 15.60
CA LEU A 15 18.18 28.00 14.15
C LEU A 15 17.88 26.66 13.44
N LEU A 16 16.99 26.71 12.46
CA LEU A 16 16.84 25.77 11.33
C LEU A 16 17.20 26.53 10.03
N PRO A 17 17.37 25.89 8.86
CA PRO A 17 17.45 24.44 8.57
C PRO A 17 18.77 24.07 7.85
N LEU A 18 18.96 22.78 7.46
CA LEU A 18 19.55 22.32 6.17
C LEU A 18 20.02 20.85 6.20
N ILE A 19 19.10 19.89 6.01
CA ILE A 19 19.36 18.70 5.17
C ILE A 19 18.07 18.40 4.39
N THR A 20 18.10 18.64 3.09
CA THR A 20 16.95 18.48 2.17
C THR A 20 17.19 17.35 1.17
N PHE A 21 16.15 16.53 0.96
CA PHE A 21 15.88 15.68 -0.20
C PHE A 21 17.00 14.81 -0.80
N SER A 22 16.90 13.48 -0.61
CA SER A 22 17.30 12.52 -1.66
C SER A 22 16.51 11.20 -1.67
N ILE A 23 15.21 11.24 -1.33
CA ILE A 23 14.27 10.13 -1.62
C ILE A 23 13.29 10.62 -2.69
N ILE A 24 13.56 10.32 -3.95
CA ILE A 24 12.57 10.43 -5.03
C ILE A 24 11.70 9.16 -4.98
N PRO A 25 10.36 9.28 -4.86
CA PRO A 25 9.50 8.11 -4.75
C PRO A 25 9.41 7.38 -6.10
N TYR A 26 9.62 6.06 -6.08
CA TYR A 26 9.33 5.16 -7.19
C TYR A 26 8.77 3.83 -6.67
N VAL A 27 7.51 3.88 -6.26
CA VAL A 27 6.44 2.88 -6.41
C VAL A 27 5.23 3.48 -5.67
N THR A 28 4.18 3.81 -6.43
CA THR A 28 2.79 4.12 -6.03
C THR A 28 2.56 4.86 -4.68
N ALA A 29 2.02 6.07 -4.63
CA ALA A 29 1.07 6.70 -5.56
C ALA A 29 -0.08 5.75 -5.94
N VAL A 30 -0.97 5.48 -4.97
CA VAL A 30 -2.13 4.57 -5.06
C VAL A 30 -3.42 5.39 -5.00
N MET A 31 -4.03 5.59 -6.17
CA MET A 31 -5.39 6.14 -6.29
C MET A 31 -6.36 5.38 -5.38
N VAL A 32 -7.17 6.12 -4.63
CA VAL A 32 -8.41 5.57 -4.06
C VAL A 32 -9.23 5.05 -5.23
N SER A 33 -9.45 3.73 -5.30
CA SER A 33 -10.16 3.16 -6.43
C SER A 33 -11.61 3.63 -6.42
N ALA A 34 -11.98 4.48 -7.37
CA ALA A 34 -13.35 4.90 -7.65
C ALA A 34 -14.23 3.74 -8.19
N ALA A 35 -13.93 2.49 -7.84
CA ALA A 35 -14.60 1.25 -8.26
C ALA A 35 -15.98 1.03 -7.60
N ALA A 36 -16.71 2.13 -7.40
CA ALA A 36 -18.16 2.16 -7.23
C ALA A 36 -18.84 3.10 -8.26
N LEU A 37 -18.05 3.85 -9.03
CA LEU A 37 -18.43 4.52 -10.27
C LEU A 37 -17.95 3.66 -11.44
N GLU A 38 -18.83 2.80 -11.95
CA GLU A 38 -18.79 2.53 -13.39
C GLU A 38 -18.98 3.87 -14.12
N ASP A 39 -18.43 4.02 -15.33
CA ASP A 39 -18.75 5.16 -16.19
C ASP A 39 -20.24 5.12 -16.56
N ALA A 40 -21.04 5.71 -15.68
CA ALA A 40 -22.36 6.21 -16.00
C ALA A 40 -22.18 7.33 -17.03
N GLN A 41 -22.04 6.91 -18.30
CA GLN A 41 -22.19 7.76 -19.46
C GLN A 41 -23.33 8.73 -19.19
N GLN A 42 -23.18 9.99 -19.58
CA GLN A 42 -24.33 10.89 -19.63
C GLN A 42 -25.26 10.43 -20.76
N VAL A 43 -26.09 9.41 -20.48
CA VAL A 43 -27.12 8.85 -21.37
C VAL A 43 -28.28 9.82 -21.46
N THR A 44 -27.97 10.98 -22.01
CA THR A 44 -28.86 12.08 -22.42
C THR A 44 -29.87 11.65 -23.49
N THR A 45 -29.75 10.42 -23.99
CA THR A 45 -30.48 9.85 -25.13
C THR A 45 -31.52 8.77 -24.78
N ALA A 46 -31.66 8.37 -23.50
CA ALA A 46 -32.63 7.34 -23.08
C ALA A 46 -33.86 7.86 -22.31
N TYR A 47 -33.84 9.11 -21.82
CA TYR A 47 -34.85 9.61 -20.87
C TYR A 47 -36.14 10.19 -21.49
N SER A 48 -36.31 10.11 -22.81
CA SER A 48 -37.46 10.69 -23.53
C SER A 48 -38.83 10.11 -23.11
N GLY A 49 -38.89 8.95 -22.46
CA GLY A 49 -40.13 8.24 -22.13
C GLY A 49 -40.67 8.40 -20.70
N ARG A 50 -39.96 9.08 -19.77
CA ARG A 50 -40.28 9.07 -18.32
C ARG A 50 -40.50 10.46 -17.68
N GLN A 51 -41.02 11.43 -18.44
CA GLN A 51 -41.15 12.84 -18.01
C GLN A 51 -41.91 13.07 -16.67
N HIS A 52 -42.77 12.13 -16.27
CA HIS A 52 -43.60 12.20 -15.06
C HIS A 52 -42.97 11.58 -13.80
N ALA A 53 -41.77 10.99 -13.89
CA ALA A 53 -41.08 10.43 -12.73
C ALA A 53 -40.77 11.52 -11.68
N ARG A 54 -40.86 11.17 -10.40
CA ARG A 54 -40.53 12.02 -9.24
C ARG A 54 -39.79 11.25 -8.15
N THR A 55 -39.02 11.93 -7.32
CA THR A 55 -38.41 11.34 -6.10
C THR A 55 -39.48 10.91 -5.09
N ASP A 56 -39.25 9.80 -4.37
CA ASP A 56 -40.06 9.45 -3.19
C ASP A 56 -40.01 10.57 -2.14
N ALA A 57 -41.17 10.98 -1.63
CA ALA A 57 -41.28 12.15 -0.75
C ALA A 57 -40.58 11.97 0.62
N ARG A 58 -40.41 10.74 1.10
CA ARG A 58 -39.69 10.44 2.36
C ARG A 58 -38.18 10.41 2.13
N GLU A 59 -37.74 9.91 0.98
CA GLU A 59 -36.33 9.96 0.58
C GLU A 59 -35.89 11.41 0.25
N GLN A 60 -36.75 12.23 -0.38
CA GLN A 60 -36.51 13.67 -0.61
C GLN A 60 -36.23 14.42 0.71
N GLU A 61 -37.11 14.33 1.72
CA GLU A 61 -36.89 15.01 3.01
C GLU A 61 -35.69 14.43 3.78
N ALA A 62 -35.43 13.12 3.65
CA ALA A 62 -34.22 12.52 4.20
C ALA A 62 -32.95 13.14 3.59
N VAL A 63 -32.89 13.33 2.28
CA VAL A 63 -31.80 14.04 1.61
C VAL A 63 -31.68 15.48 2.12
N TYR A 64 -32.80 16.22 2.29
CA TYR A 64 -32.76 17.57 2.87
C TYR A 64 -32.14 17.57 4.28
N GLU A 65 -32.51 16.64 5.15
CA GLU A 65 -31.91 16.52 6.51
C GLU A 65 -30.42 16.14 6.49
N ILE A 66 -29.99 15.27 5.57
CA ILE A 66 -28.57 14.88 5.43
C ILE A 66 -27.73 16.05 4.89
N MET A 67 -28.22 16.74 3.87
CA MET A 67 -27.55 17.91 3.29
C MET A 67 -27.48 19.05 4.32
N ARG A 68 -28.55 19.28 5.08
CA ARG A 68 -28.57 20.22 6.22
C ARG A 68 -27.55 19.85 7.30
N ALA A 69 -27.39 18.56 7.65
CA ALA A 69 -26.41 18.09 8.65
C ALA A 69 -24.94 18.19 8.20
N THR A 70 -24.67 18.32 6.90
CA THR A 70 -23.32 18.61 6.37
C THR A 70 -23.05 20.11 6.13
N GLY A 71 -24.07 20.98 6.32
CA GLY A 71 -24.01 22.42 6.04
C GLY A 71 -24.45 22.82 4.63
N ASN A 72 -24.87 21.87 3.80
CA ASN A 72 -25.30 22.07 2.42
C ASN A 72 -26.79 22.46 2.32
N HIS A 73 -27.15 23.58 2.95
CA HIS A 73 -28.55 24.05 3.05
C HIS A 73 -29.24 24.27 1.70
N TRP A 74 -28.49 24.64 0.66
CA TRP A 74 -28.97 24.89 -0.71
C TRP A 74 -29.75 23.72 -1.33
N ALA A 75 -29.49 22.48 -0.90
CA ALA A 75 -30.19 21.31 -1.45
C ALA A 75 -31.69 21.28 -1.12
N ALA A 76 -32.14 22.02 -0.08
CA ALA A 76 -33.56 22.17 0.25
C ALA A 76 -34.33 23.06 -0.73
N GLU A 77 -33.64 23.81 -1.60
CA GLU A 77 -34.25 24.65 -2.65
C GLU A 77 -34.55 23.85 -3.93
N ILE A 78 -34.07 22.60 -4.03
CA ILE A 78 -34.19 21.75 -5.23
C ILE A 78 -35.53 20.99 -5.19
N PRO A 79 -36.52 21.28 -6.07
CA PRO A 79 -37.88 20.76 -5.92
C PRO A 79 -38.05 19.25 -6.10
N ASP A 80 -37.05 18.55 -6.65
CA ASP A 80 -36.98 17.11 -6.82
C ASP A 80 -35.50 16.72 -7.00
N VAL A 81 -34.87 16.10 -5.99
CA VAL A 81 -33.40 15.93 -5.96
C VAL A 81 -32.90 14.92 -6.99
N CYS A 82 -33.72 13.93 -7.36
CA CYS A 82 -33.36 12.96 -8.40
C CYS A 82 -33.57 13.48 -9.83
N ARG A 83 -34.20 14.64 -10.00
CA ARG A 83 -34.28 15.40 -11.27
C ARG A 83 -33.25 16.53 -11.30
N GLY A 84 -33.13 17.31 -10.23
CA GLY A 84 -32.12 18.37 -10.04
C GLY A 84 -30.83 17.84 -9.40
N ARG A 85 -30.23 16.80 -9.99
CA ARG A 85 -29.06 16.12 -9.42
C ARG A 85 -27.82 17.02 -9.41
N TRP A 86 -27.04 16.94 -8.33
CA TRP A 86 -25.66 17.42 -8.26
C TRP A 86 -24.67 16.24 -8.39
N HIS A 87 -23.39 16.55 -8.62
CA HIS A 87 -22.34 15.53 -8.59
C HIS A 87 -22.20 14.98 -7.17
N GLY A 88 -22.48 13.69 -6.97
CA GLY A 88 -22.53 13.05 -5.64
C GLY A 88 -23.90 12.61 -5.15
N ILE A 89 -24.98 12.81 -5.93
CA ILE A 89 -26.26 12.09 -5.73
C ILE A 89 -26.64 11.28 -6.98
N GLU A 90 -26.97 10.01 -6.79
CA GLU A 90 -27.53 9.16 -7.83
C GLU A 90 -28.88 8.60 -7.40
N CYS A 91 -29.79 8.50 -8.37
CA CYS A 91 -31.08 7.85 -8.18
C CYS A 91 -31.43 6.91 -9.35
N MET A 92 -32.08 5.80 -9.04
CA MET A 92 -32.69 4.90 -10.03
C MET A 92 -34.23 4.94 -9.91
N PRO A 93 -34.97 4.90 -11.04
CA PRO A 93 -36.42 4.76 -10.99
C PRO A 93 -36.81 3.30 -10.78
N ASP A 94 -37.89 3.06 -10.05
CA ASP A 94 -38.49 1.73 -9.88
C ASP A 94 -39.40 1.34 -11.08
N GLN A 95 -40.18 0.27 -10.91
CA GLN A 95 -41.19 -0.18 -11.86
C GLN A 95 -42.42 0.75 -11.90
N SER A 96 -42.77 1.36 -10.78
CA SER A 96 -43.83 2.37 -10.61
C SER A 96 -43.45 3.76 -11.14
N ASN A 97 -42.20 3.92 -11.60
CA ASN A 97 -41.61 5.17 -12.10
C ASN A 97 -41.37 6.24 -11.02
N VAL A 98 -41.17 5.83 -9.77
CA VAL A 98 -40.69 6.64 -8.63
C VAL A 98 -39.17 6.56 -8.56
N PHE A 99 -38.46 7.67 -8.37
CA PHE A 99 -37.02 7.69 -8.15
C PHE A 99 -36.67 7.44 -6.68
N HIS A 100 -35.69 6.56 -6.46
CA HIS A 100 -35.09 6.27 -5.16
C HIS A 100 -33.58 6.57 -5.18
N VAL A 101 -33.06 7.07 -4.07
CA VAL A 101 -31.65 7.44 -3.88
C VAL A 101 -30.81 6.18 -3.67
N VAL A 102 -29.77 6.02 -4.48
CA VAL A 102 -28.91 4.82 -4.49
C VAL A 102 -27.45 5.11 -4.18
N SER A 103 -27.00 6.35 -4.34
CA SER A 103 -25.63 6.80 -4.02
C SER A 103 -25.69 8.18 -3.39
N LEU A 104 -24.96 8.38 -2.29
CA LEU A 104 -24.67 9.69 -1.71
C LEU A 104 -23.17 9.80 -1.40
N SER A 105 -22.54 10.84 -1.93
CA SER A 105 -21.11 11.11 -1.81
C SER A 105 -20.85 12.55 -1.36
N PHE A 106 -19.86 12.72 -0.48
CA PHE A 106 -19.50 13.98 0.16
C PHE A 106 -17.98 14.17 0.27
N GLY A 107 -17.54 15.42 0.15
CA GLY A 107 -16.13 15.83 0.27
C GLY A 107 -15.39 15.94 -1.06
N ALA A 108 -14.33 16.76 -1.10
CA ALA A 108 -13.51 16.98 -2.28
C ALA A 108 -12.48 15.85 -2.44
N LEU A 109 -12.72 14.93 -3.39
CA LEU A 109 -11.83 13.80 -3.68
C LEU A 109 -10.64 14.22 -4.55
N SER A 110 -10.86 15.17 -5.47
CA SER A 110 -9.84 15.84 -6.28
C SER A 110 -10.36 17.21 -6.71
N ASP A 111 -9.49 18.06 -7.28
CA ASP A 111 -9.88 19.36 -7.84
C ASP A 111 -10.87 19.22 -9.03
N ASP A 112 -10.83 18.10 -9.75
CA ASP A 112 -11.72 17.79 -10.89
C ASP A 112 -13.07 17.16 -10.45
N THR A 113 -13.17 16.64 -9.22
CA THR A 113 -14.37 15.95 -8.70
C THR A 113 -14.75 16.40 -7.28
N ALA A 114 -15.37 17.57 -7.22
CA ALA A 114 -15.96 18.12 -6.00
C ALA A 114 -17.39 17.56 -5.76
N PHE A 115 -17.52 16.57 -4.88
CA PHE A 115 -18.78 16.31 -4.19
C PHE A 115 -19.07 17.43 -3.17
N PRO A 116 -20.31 17.58 -2.65
CA PRO A 116 -20.61 18.58 -1.63
C PRO A 116 -19.66 18.51 -0.44
N THR A 117 -18.92 19.58 -0.21
CA THR A 117 -18.03 19.72 0.95
C THR A 117 -18.84 19.93 2.23
N CYS A 118 -18.33 19.44 3.35
CA CYS A 118 -18.89 19.77 4.66
C CYS A 118 -18.40 21.15 5.10
N SER A 119 -19.31 22.10 5.27
CA SER A 119 -18.98 23.51 5.59
C SER A 119 -19.72 24.07 6.81
N GLY A 120 -20.49 23.23 7.52
CA GLY A 120 -21.12 23.60 8.78
C GLY A 120 -20.12 23.73 9.94
N ALA A 121 -20.52 24.37 11.04
CA ALA A 121 -19.68 24.51 12.24
C ALA A 121 -19.43 23.18 12.99
N ALA A 122 -20.29 22.17 12.78
CA ALA A 122 -20.16 20.82 13.32
C ALA A 122 -20.85 19.81 12.38
N PRO A 123 -20.26 19.48 11.21
CA PRO A 123 -20.88 18.57 10.25
C PRO A 123 -21.00 17.17 10.85
N SER A 124 -22.10 16.47 10.54
CA SER A 124 -22.36 15.14 11.11
C SER A 124 -23.11 14.22 10.15
N ILE A 125 -22.96 12.91 10.38
CA ILE A 125 -23.72 11.89 9.69
C ILE A 125 -25.14 11.87 10.28
N SER A 126 -26.14 12.29 9.49
CA SER A 126 -27.53 12.36 9.96
C SER A 126 -28.18 10.98 10.08
N PRO A 127 -28.91 10.68 11.18
CA PRO A 127 -29.79 9.50 11.28
C PRO A 127 -30.84 9.41 10.17
N ALA A 128 -31.17 10.52 9.50
CA ALA A 128 -32.09 10.54 8.35
C ALA A 128 -31.68 9.58 7.21
N LEU A 129 -30.40 9.19 7.13
CA LEU A 129 -29.91 8.14 6.23
C LEU A 129 -30.74 6.85 6.31
N THR A 130 -31.22 6.44 7.49
CA THR A 130 -31.96 5.17 7.65
C THR A 130 -33.32 5.16 6.93
N ARG A 131 -33.80 6.33 6.48
CA ARG A 131 -35.00 6.47 5.63
C ARG A 131 -34.72 6.22 4.15
N LEU A 132 -33.46 6.24 3.71
CA LEU A 132 -33.04 5.94 2.33
C LEU A 132 -32.92 4.43 2.12
N SER A 133 -34.07 3.75 2.07
CA SER A 133 -34.16 2.28 2.05
C SER A 133 -33.48 1.60 0.84
N HIS A 134 -33.16 2.36 -0.20
CA HIS A 134 -32.51 1.89 -1.43
C HIS A 134 -31.01 2.22 -1.54
N LEU A 135 -30.42 2.90 -0.54
CA LEU A 135 -29.05 3.39 -0.58
C LEU A 135 -28.02 2.25 -0.69
N ARG A 136 -27.24 2.24 -1.78
CA ARG A 136 -26.22 1.21 -2.08
C ARG A 136 -24.81 1.71 -1.80
N THR A 137 -24.56 3.00 -2.02
CA THR A 137 -23.26 3.64 -1.81
C THR A 137 -23.41 4.81 -0.86
N LEU A 138 -22.62 4.83 0.21
CA LEU A 138 -22.44 5.98 1.09
C LEU A 138 -20.95 6.30 1.19
N PHE A 139 -20.58 7.53 0.82
CA PHE A 139 -19.19 7.97 0.71
C PHE A 139 -19.00 9.33 1.40
N PHE A 140 -18.06 9.40 2.33
CA PHE A 140 -17.56 10.64 2.92
C PHE A 140 -16.03 10.63 2.85
N TYR A 141 -15.43 11.68 2.28
CA TYR A 141 -13.98 11.88 2.26
C TYR A 141 -13.57 13.22 2.86
N ARG A 142 -12.72 13.23 3.90
CA ARG A 142 -12.24 14.45 4.59
C ARG A 142 -13.32 15.43 5.07
N CYS A 143 -14.58 15.00 5.11
CA CYS A 143 -15.73 15.89 5.27
C CYS A 143 -15.98 16.19 6.75
N LEU A 144 -15.87 15.18 7.61
CA LEU A 144 -16.17 15.30 9.04
C LEU A 144 -14.94 15.64 9.89
N ALA A 145 -13.76 15.85 9.27
CA ALA A 145 -12.48 16.03 9.96
C ALA A 145 -12.45 17.22 10.94
N GLY A 146 -13.27 18.26 10.70
CA GLY A 146 -13.46 19.39 11.63
C GLY A 146 -14.35 19.09 12.84
N ASN A 147 -15.02 17.93 12.89
CA ASN A 147 -15.89 17.50 13.97
C ASN A 147 -15.73 15.97 14.25
N PRO A 148 -14.61 15.55 14.88
CA PRO A 148 -14.34 14.15 15.22
C PRO A 148 -15.48 13.48 16.01
N GLN A 149 -16.08 12.45 15.42
CA GLN A 149 -17.26 11.76 15.96
C GLN A 149 -17.16 10.24 15.77
N PRO A 150 -17.76 9.40 16.63
CA PRO A 150 -17.79 7.96 16.40
C PRO A 150 -18.48 7.57 15.09
N VAL A 151 -18.10 6.43 14.50
CA VAL A 151 -18.87 5.85 13.39
C VAL A 151 -20.26 5.48 13.91
N PRO A 152 -21.37 6.01 13.36
CA PRO A 152 -22.67 5.84 13.99
C PRO A 152 -23.22 4.41 13.88
N PRO A 153 -23.65 3.77 14.99
CA PRO A 153 -24.20 2.41 14.95
C PRO A 153 -25.48 2.27 14.11
N PHE A 154 -26.27 3.34 13.93
CA PHE A 154 -27.50 3.33 13.12
C PHE A 154 -27.23 3.05 11.63
N LEU A 155 -25.99 3.24 11.15
CA LEU A 155 -25.63 2.87 9.77
C LEU A 155 -25.92 1.39 9.48
N SER A 156 -25.92 0.54 10.52
CA SER A 156 -26.28 -0.89 10.41
C SER A 156 -27.71 -1.15 9.93
N GLU A 157 -28.64 -0.19 10.06
CA GLU A 157 -30.02 -0.30 9.60
C GLU A 157 -30.11 -0.30 8.06
N LEU A 158 -29.08 0.23 7.37
CA LEU A 158 -28.96 0.26 5.91
C LEU A 158 -28.62 -1.10 5.28
N GLY A 159 -28.43 -2.16 6.09
CA GLY A 159 -27.94 -3.47 5.65
C GLY A 159 -28.79 -4.19 4.59
N GLN A 160 -30.03 -3.75 4.37
CA GLN A 160 -30.90 -4.25 3.30
C GLN A 160 -30.44 -3.80 1.89
N ALA A 161 -29.73 -2.68 1.75
CA ALA A 161 -29.34 -2.15 0.45
C ALA A 161 -27.85 -1.84 0.30
N LEU A 162 -27.16 -1.49 1.40
CA LEU A 162 -25.80 -0.93 1.36
C LEU A 162 -24.77 -1.98 0.88
N ARG A 163 -23.97 -1.57 -0.12
CA ARG A 163 -22.90 -2.34 -0.77
C ARG A 163 -21.53 -1.68 -0.58
N THR A 164 -21.49 -0.36 -0.52
CA THR A 164 -20.25 0.42 -0.37
C THR A 164 -20.42 1.41 0.76
N LEU A 165 -19.57 1.31 1.78
CA LEU A 165 -19.46 2.26 2.87
C LEU A 165 -18.01 2.76 2.94
N VAL A 166 -17.81 4.04 2.62
CA VAL A 166 -16.51 4.70 2.66
C VAL A 166 -16.61 5.89 3.61
N LEU A 167 -15.86 5.85 4.70
CA LEU A 167 -15.77 6.93 5.71
C LEU A 167 -14.31 7.38 5.87
N ARG A 168 -13.62 7.58 4.74
CA ARG A 168 -12.17 7.80 4.65
C ARG A 168 -11.74 9.21 5.09
N GLU A 169 -10.69 9.29 5.91
CA GLU A 169 -10.07 10.52 6.41
C GLU A 169 -11.02 11.50 7.13
N ASN A 170 -12.08 10.99 7.78
CA ASN A 170 -13.11 11.82 8.44
C ASN A 170 -12.83 12.16 9.91
N GLY A 171 -11.70 11.74 10.46
CA GLY A 171 -11.38 11.95 11.88
C GLY A 171 -12.29 11.17 12.84
N HIS A 172 -12.88 10.05 12.42
CA HIS A 172 -13.74 9.25 13.30
C HIS A 172 -12.96 8.71 14.51
N VAL A 173 -13.61 8.67 15.68
CA VAL A 173 -12.98 8.31 16.97
C VAL A 173 -13.68 7.14 17.67
N GLY A 174 -12.95 6.45 18.54
CA GLY A 174 -13.52 5.34 19.34
C GLY A 174 -13.60 4.02 18.56
N PRO A 175 -14.34 3.02 19.07
CA PRO A 175 -14.36 1.68 18.48
C PRO A 175 -15.22 1.60 17.22
N ILE A 176 -14.83 0.71 16.29
CA ILE A 176 -15.68 0.28 15.18
C ILE A 176 -16.95 -0.38 15.77
N PRO A 177 -18.16 0.07 15.42
CA PRO A 177 -19.40 -0.54 15.93
C PRO A 177 -19.54 -1.98 15.46
N SER A 178 -19.76 -2.91 16.39
CA SER A 178 -20.01 -4.33 16.06
C SER A 178 -21.30 -4.53 15.26
N GLN A 179 -22.22 -3.57 15.34
CA GLN A 179 -23.44 -3.48 14.55
C GLN A 179 -23.18 -3.39 13.04
N LEU A 180 -22.02 -2.89 12.59
CA LEU A 180 -21.68 -2.88 11.15
C LEU A 180 -21.65 -4.30 10.54
N GLY A 181 -21.49 -5.35 11.36
CA GLY A 181 -21.67 -6.74 10.94
C GLY A 181 -23.09 -7.09 10.46
N ASN A 182 -24.09 -6.22 10.62
CA ASN A 182 -25.43 -6.41 10.05
C ASN A 182 -25.53 -5.96 8.57
N LEU A 183 -24.50 -5.30 8.03
CA LEU A 183 -24.42 -4.87 6.63
C LEU A 183 -24.11 -6.04 5.69
N THR A 184 -24.88 -7.13 5.73
CA THR A 184 -24.52 -8.42 5.10
C THR A 184 -24.38 -8.38 3.57
N ARG A 185 -24.88 -7.32 2.91
CA ARG A 185 -24.72 -7.05 1.47
C ARG A 185 -23.48 -6.21 1.11
N LEU A 186 -22.69 -5.80 2.09
CA LEU A 186 -21.53 -4.93 1.90
C LEU A 186 -20.41 -5.64 1.12
N THR A 187 -20.00 -5.03 0.03
CA THR A 187 -18.87 -5.43 -0.83
C THR A 187 -17.62 -4.58 -0.59
N VAL A 188 -17.75 -3.35 -0.10
CA VAL A 188 -16.63 -2.44 0.22
C VAL A 188 -16.85 -1.81 1.58
N LEU A 189 -15.89 -1.97 2.48
CA LEU A 189 -15.77 -1.24 3.74
C LEU A 189 -14.41 -0.52 3.77
N ASP A 190 -14.44 0.81 3.78
CA ASP A 190 -13.26 1.66 3.92
C ASP A 190 -13.46 2.62 5.09
N LEU A 191 -12.62 2.47 6.12
CA LEU A 191 -12.55 3.33 7.30
C LEU A 191 -11.13 3.93 7.47
N HIS A 192 -10.36 4.04 6.38
CA HIS A 192 -8.96 4.49 6.41
C HIS A 192 -8.77 5.91 6.96
N GLY A 193 -7.62 6.16 7.61
CA GLY A 193 -7.17 7.52 7.95
C GLY A 193 -8.01 8.17 9.06
N ASN A 194 -8.49 7.38 10.01
CA ASN A 194 -9.30 7.84 11.14
C ASN A 194 -8.53 7.65 12.45
N SER A 195 -9.16 7.98 13.58
CA SER A 195 -8.65 7.73 14.94
C SER A 195 -9.46 6.64 15.64
N LEU A 196 -9.82 5.59 14.90
CA LEU A 196 -10.57 4.45 15.42
C LEU A 196 -9.67 3.59 16.31
N ASN A 197 -10.18 3.17 17.46
CA ASN A 197 -9.41 2.46 18.48
C ASN A 197 -10.13 1.19 18.98
N GLY A 198 -9.55 0.54 19.99
CA GLY A 198 -10.05 -0.76 20.46
C GLY A 198 -9.82 -1.88 19.45
N CYS A 199 -10.55 -2.98 19.56
CA CYS A 199 -10.37 -4.17 18.72
C CYS A 199 -11.25 -4.14 17.47
N ILE A 200 -10.77 -4.76 16.38
CA ILE A 200 -11.61 -5.08 15.21
C ILE A 200 -12.78 -5.99 15.68
N PRO A 201 -14.06 -5.67 15.39
CA PRO A 201 -15.18 -6.49 15.86
C PRO A 201 -15.25 -7.85 15.15
N GLY A 202 -15.27 -8.94 15.92
CA GLY A 202 -15.42 -10.30 15.38
C GLY A 202 -16.71 -10.53 14.59
N GLN A 203 -17.73 -9.68 14.80
CA GLN A 203 -19.02 -9.64 14.10
C GLN A 203 -18.90 -9.23 12.62
N LEU A 204 -17.78 -8.62 12.20
CA LEU A 204 -17.53 -8.33 10.78
C LEU A 204 -17.43 -9.61 9.93
N ASN A 205 -17.27 -10.80 10.55
CA ASN A 205 -17.32 -12.09 9.84
C ASN A 205 -18.67 -12.38 9.15
N ARG A 206 -19.72 -11.62 9.46
CA ARG A 206 -21.02 -11.67 8.77
C ARG A 206 -21.00 -11.02 7.37
N LEU A 207 -19.98 -10.24 7.05
CA LEU A 207 -19.81 -9.56 5.76
C LEU A 207 -19.25 -10.53 4.70
N THR A 208 -19.99 -11.61 4.42
CA THR A 208 -19.52 -12.69 3.53
C THR A 208 -19.43 -12.27 2.06
N ALA A 209 -20.10 -11.18 1.67
CA ALA A 209 -20.03 -10.56 0.35
C ALA A 209 -18.81 -9.62 0.16
N LEU A 210 -18.00 -9.40 1.20
CA LEU A 210 -16.98 -8.35 1.21
C LEU A 210 -15.82 -8.64 0.24
N ARG A 211 -15.50 -7.65 -0.60
CA ARG A 211 -14.46 -7.66 -1.64
C ARG A 211 -13.29 -6.74 -1.30
N SER A 212 -13.53 -5.62 -0.65
CA SER A 212 -12.48 -4.74 -0.12
C SER A 212 -12.72 -4.43 1.34
N LEU A 213 -11.68 -4.59 2.16
CA LEU A 213 -11.62 -4.16 3.55
C LEU A 213 -10.38 -3.29 3.74
N ASP A 214 -10.59 -1.99 3.95
CA ASP A 214 -9.54 -1.03 4.32
C ASP A 214 -9.86 -0.47 5.71
N LEU A 215 -9.04 -0.84 6.70
CA LEU A 215 -9.04 -0.29 8.06
C LEU A 215 -7.69 0.38 8.40
N SER A 216 -6.90 0.73 7.37
CA SER A 216 -5.53 1.18 7.53
C SER A 216 -5.42 2.60 8.10
N ASP A 217 -4.24 2.95 8.60
CA ASP A 217 -3.92 4.27 9.20
C ASP A 217 -4.93 4.68 10.28
N ASN A 218 -4.93 3.91 11.37
CA ASN A 218 -5.86 4.01 12.50
C ASN A 218 -5.15 3.63 13.82
N GLN A 219 -5.89 3.60 14.93
CA GLN A 219 -5.38 3.27 16.27
C GLN A 219 -5.93 1.92 16.79
N LEU A 220 -6.29 1.01 15.89
CA LEU A 220 -6.88 -0.29 16.23
C LEU A 220 -5.83 -1.19 16.89
N GLY A 221 -6.20 -1.83 17.98
CA GLY A 221 -5.33 -2.71 18.76
C GLY A 221 -5.94 -4.08 19.02
N GLY A 222 -5.31 -4.85 19.90
CA GLY A 222 -5.69 -6.23 20.15
C GLY A 222 -5.38 -7.14 18.96
N ALA A 223 -5.89 -8.39 19.01
CA ALA A 223 -5.66 -9.36 17.95
C ALA A 223 -6.68 -9.23 16.82
N ILE A 224 -6.25 -9.51 15.59
CA ILE A 224 -7.16 -9.77 14.47
C ILE A 224 -8.08 -10.95 14.88
N PRO A 225 -9.41 -10.80 14.92
CA PRO A 225 -10.26 -11.84 15.48
C PRO A 225 -10.19 -13.14 14.68
N PRO A 226 -9.97 -14.31 15.31
CA PRO A 226 -9.85 -15.59 14.60
C PRO A 226 -11.16 -16.07 13.97
N THR A 227 -12.27 -15.38 14.23
CA THR A 227 -13.58 -15.60 13.59
C THR A 227 -13.72 -14.94 12.22
N LEU A 228 -12.84 -14.00 11.84
CA LEU A 228 -12.89 -13.32 10.56
C LEU A 228 -12.51 -14.27 9.41
N ALA A 229 -13.38 -14.36 8.41
CA ALA A 229 -13.17 -15.08 7.17
C ALA A 229 -13.98 -14.39 6.07
N PHE A 230 -13.32 -13.97 5.00
CA PHE A 230 -13.93 -13.20 3.92
C PHE A 230 -13.70 -13.95 2.59
N PRO A 231 -14.61 -14.85 2.18
CA PRO A 231 -14.34 -15.81 1.10
C PRO A 231 -14.28 -15.20 -0.31
N LEU A 232 -14.65 -13.92 -0.45
CA LEU A 232 -14.66 -13.17 -1.71
C LEU A 232 -13.74 -11.94 -1.68
N LEU A 233 -12.84 -11.84 -0.69
CA LEU A 233 -12.00 -10.66 -0.48
C LEU A 233 -10.89 -10.56 -1.54
N HIS A 234 -10.82 -9.42 -2.22
CA HIS A 234 -9.80 -9.06 -3.22
C HIS A 234 -8.71 -8.16 -2.62
N THR A 235 -9.09 -7.29 -1.68
CA THR A 235 -8.17 -6.39 -0.96
C THR A 235 -8.37 -6.52 0.55
N LEU A 236 -7.28 -6.80 1.26
CA LEU A 236 -7.17 -6.64 2.70
C LEU A 236 -6.09 -5.60 3.01
N ASP A 237 -6.48 -4.49 3.63
CA ASP A 237 -5.56 -3.48 4.14
C ASP A 237 -5.85 -3.17 5.61
N LEU A 238 -4.91 -3.54 6.47
CA LEU A 238 -4.94 -3.28 7.92
C LEU A 238 -3.67 -2.53 8.36
N ASN A 239 -2.95 -1.89 7.43
CA ASN A 239 -1.65 -1.31 7.72
C ASN A 239 -1.71 -0.14 8.72
N ARG A 240 -0.58 0.23 9.32
CA ARG A 240 -0.46 1.37 10.25
C ARG A 240 -1.52 1.34 11.37
N ASN A 241 -1.43 0.32 12.21
CA ASN A 241 -2.30 0.13 13.37
C ASN A 241 -1.47 -0.46 14.54
N GLY A 242 -2.11 -0.71 15.68
CA GLY A 242 -1.54 -1.35 16.86
C GLY A 242 -1.90 -2.84 17.01
N LEU A 243 -2.19 -3.55 15.91
CA LEU A 243 -2.66 -4.94 15.96
C LEU A 243 -1.55 -5.88 16.44
N VAL A 244 -1.87 -6.77 17.38
CA VAL A 244 -0.93 -7.69 18.05
C VAL A 244 -1.27 -9.16 17.81
N GLY A 245 -0.30 -10.05 18.04
CA GLY A 245 -0.53 -11.51 17.99
C GLY A 245 -0.51 -12.08 16.56
N PRO A 246 -0.87 -13.36 16.40
CA PRO A 246 -0.69 -14.07 15.13
C PRO A 246 -1.73 -13.69 14.07
N ILE A 247 -1.30 -13.70 12.81
CA ILE A 247 -2.18 -13.63 11.64
C ILE A 247 -3.13 -14.85 11.67
N PRO A 248 -4.46 -14.69 11.75
CA PRO A 248 -5.36 -15.84 11.85
C PRO A 248 -5.49 -16.57 10.53
N ALA A 249 -5.29 -17.88 10.52
CA ALA A 249 -5.40 -18.73 9.33
C ALA A 249 -6.73 -18.59 8.56
N ARG A 250 -7.82 -18.17 9.22
CA ARG A 250 -9.15 -17.94 8.63
C ARG A 250 -9.26 -16.64 7.80
N ILE A 251 -8.48 -15.60 8.09
CA ILE A 251 -8.48 -14.37 7.27
C ILE A 251 -7.77 -14.60 5.92
N LEU A 252 -6.93 -15.64 5.85
CA LEU A 252 -6.27 -16.14 4.63
C LEU A 252 -7.14 -17.14 3.83
N ASN A 253 -8.42 -17.32 4.21
CA ASN A 253 -9.34 -18.26 3.56
C ASN A 253 -10.24 -17.59 2.49
N SER A 254 -9.71 -16.57 1.82
CA SER A 254 -10.24 -15.95 0.60
C SER A 254 -9.85 -16.73 -0.68
N GLY A 255 -8.86 -17.64 -0.58
CA GLY A 255 -8.44 -18.50 -1.68
C GLY A 255 -8.02 -17.71 -2.92
N HIS A 256 -8.66 -17.99 -4.06
CA HIS A 256 -8.33 -17.39 -5.36
C HIS A 256 -8.80 -15.93 -5.54
N SER A 257 -9.55 -15.33 -4.60
CA SER A 257 -10.05 -13.96 -4.79
C SER A 257 -9.04 -12.86 -4.43
N LEU A 258 -8.11 -13.12 -3.49
CA LEU A 258 -7.24 -12.07 -2.95
C LEU A 258 -6.12 -11.67 -3.91
N ILE A 259 -5.92 -10.36 -4.05
CA ILE A 259 -4.95 -9.72 -4.95
C ILE A 259 -3.97 -8.84 -4.15
N LYS A 260 -4.46 -8.06 -3.19
CA LYS A 260 -3.65 -7.24 -2.26
C LYS A 260 -3.83 -7.72 -0.82
N MET A 261 -2.71 -7.92 -0.12
CA MET A 261 -2.64 -8.00 1.33
C MET A 261 -1.59 -7.02 1.84
N ASP A 262 -2.01 -6.09 2.70
CA ASP A 262 -1.11 -5.20 3.44
C ASP A 262 -1.48 -5.25 4.93
N LEU A 263 -0.56 -5.76 5.73
CA LEU A 263 -0.64 -5.84 7.20
C LEU A 263 0.52 -5.06 7.84
N SER A 264 1.22 -4.22 7.07
CA SER A 264 2.46 -3.60 7.48
C SER A 264 2.28 -2.59 8.62
N ARG A 265 3.37 -2.27 9.34
CA ARG A 265 3.39 -1.28 10.43
C ARG A 265 2.35 -1.59 11.50
N ASN A 266 2.48 -2.79 12.08
CA ASN A 266 1.68 -3.31 13.18
C ASN A 266 2.61 -4.00 14.20
N GLN A 267 2.05 -4.76 15.15
CA GLN A 267 2.77 -5.52 16.17
C GLN A 267 2.46 -7.02 16.09
N LEU A 268 2.08 -7.51 14.90
CA LEU A 268 1.72 -8.90 14.64
C LEU A 268 2.93 -9.81 14.88
N SER A 269 2.72 -10.99 15.47
CA SER A 269 3.79 -11.83 16.00
C SER A 269 3.62 -13.32 15.71
N GLY A 270 4.71 -14.08 15.78
CA GLY A 270 4.72 -15.51 15.46
C GLY A 270 4.96 -15.80 13.98
N PRO A 271 4.70 -17.05 13.52
CA PRO A 271 4.96 -17.47 12.16
C PRO A 271 3.89 -17.00 11.15
N ILE A 272 4.25 -16.95 9.87
CA ILE A 272 3.31 -16.76 8.78
C ILE A 272 2.52 -18.08 8.59
N PRO A 273 1.17 -18.11 8.65
CA PRO A 273 0.42 -19.36 8.63
C PRO A 273 0.46 -20.10 7.29
N ASP A 274 0.62 -21.43 7.32
CA ASP A 274 0.64 -22.28 6.11
C ASP A 274 -0.58 -22.14 5.19
N SER A 275 -1.72 -21.70 5.73
CA SER A 275 -2.92 -21.36 4.95
C SER A 275 -2.64 -20.33 3.85
N ILE A 276 -1.59 -19.52 3.96
CA ILE A 276 -1.18 -18.53 2.96
C ILE A 276 -0.94 -19.13 1.56
N ARG A 277 -0.69 -20.45 1.47
CA ARG A 277 -0.59 -21.21 0.22
C ARG A 277 -1.90 -21.24 -0.61
N SER A 278 -3.03 -20.87 -0.03
CA SER A 278 -4.33 -20.75 -0.72
C SER A 278 -4.39 -19.57 -1.69
N LEU A 279 -3.57 -18.54 -1.44
CA LEU A 279 -3.69 -17.20 -2.01
C LEU A 279 -3.02 -17.09 -3.39
N THR A 280 -3.34 -18.02 -4.30
CA THR A 280 -2.63 -18.22 -5.58
C THR A 280 -2.56 -16.99 -6.48
N ASN A 281 -3.48 -16.04 -6.27
CA ASN A 281 -3.71 -14.87 -7.11
C ASN A 281 -3.23 -13.55 -6.44
N VAL A 282 -2.64 -13.62 -5.25
CA VAL A 282 -2.06 -12.41 -4.60
C VAL A 282 -0.88 -11.91 -5.41
N ILE A 283 -0.93 -10.63 -5.76
CA ILE A 283 0.09 -9.90 -6.51
C ILE A 283 1.00 -9.10 -5.56
N LEU A 284 0.42 -8.50 -4.51
CA LEU A 284 1.13 -7.70 -3.51
C LEU A 284 0.89 -8.25 -2.11
N MET A 285 1.98 -8.56 -1.40
CA MET A 285 1.99 -8.98 0.00
C MET A 285 3.00 -8.13 0.78
N ASP A 286 2.50 -7.21 1.61
CA ASP A 286 3.31 -6.43 2.56
C ASP A 286 2.98 -6.83 4.00
N LEU A 287 4.00 -7.31 4.71
CA LEU A 287 3.97 -7.68 6.12
C LEU A 287 5.04 -6.91 6.93
N SER A 288 5.66 -5.88 6.33
CA SER A 288 6.80 -5.15 6.89
C SER A 288 6.50 -4.45 8.21
N TYR A 289 7.53 -4.16 9.00
CA TYR A 289 7.44 -3.49 10.29
C TYR A 289 6.40 -4.13 11.22
N ASN A 290 6.64 -5.40 11.55
CA ASN A 290 5.89 -6.23 12.48
C ASN A 290 6.86 -7.03 13.36
N SER A 291 6.35 -7.86 14.26
CA SER A 291 7.10 -8.74 15.16
C SER A 291 7.08 -10.21 14.70
N LEU A 292 7.00 -10.48 13.39
CA LEU A 292 6.88 -11.84 12.87
C LEU A 292 8.20 -12.61 13.03
N THR A 293 8.14 -13.73 13.73
CA THR A 293 9.27 -14.60 14.09
C THR A 293 9.37 -15.85 13.22
N SER A 294 8.76 -15.83 12.04
CA SER A 294 8.83 -16.91 11.07
C SER A 294 10.26 -17.12 10.55
N PRO A 295 10.76 -18.36 10.40
CA PRO A 295 11.82 -18.61 9.42
C PRO A 295 11.30 -18.27 8.01
N PHE A 296 12.20 -18.10 7.03
CA PHE A 296 11.81 -17.68 5.67
C PHE A 296 10.72 -18.61 5.10
N PRO A 297 9.54 -18.08 4.70
CA PRO A 297 8.37 -18.90 4.38
C PRO A 297 8.48 -19.50 2.97
N THR A 298 9.23 -20.61 2.87
CA THR A 298 9.42 -21.37 1.62
C THR A 298 8.10 -21.81 0.97
N ASN A 299 7.01 -21.91 1.75
CA ASN A 299 5.65 -22.18 1.27
C ASN A 299 5.09 -21.10 0.35
N LEU A 300 5.61 -19.85 0.36
CA LEU A 300 5.21 -18.80 -0.59
C LEU A 300 5.70 -19.05 -2.02
N LYS A 301 6.69 -19.93 -2.24
CA LYS A 301 7.32 -20.09 -3.57
C LYS A 301 6.36 -20.55 -4.67
N ASN A 302 5.23 -21.15 -4.30
CA ASN A 302 4.20 -21.62 -5.23
C ASN A 302 3.18 -20.53 -5.63
N LEU A 303 3.23 -19.33 -5.03
CA LEU A 303 2.36 -18.21 -5.36
C LEU A 303 2.84 -17.55 -6.67
N ASN A 304 2.48 -18.15 -7.81
CA ASN A 304 3.00 -17.74 -9.12
C ASN A 304 2.59 -16.31 -9.55
N ALA A 305 1.49 -15.77 -9.02
CA ALA A 305 1.04 -14.40 -9.26
C ALA A 305 1.78 -13.34 -8.43
N LEU A 306 2.51 -13.75 -7.38
CA LEU A 306 3.13 -12.84 -6.42
C LEU A 306 4.25 -12.03 -7.08
N ALA A 307 3.98 -10.74 -7.30
CA ALA A 307 4.91 -9.79 -7.92
C ALA A 307 5.69 -8.98 -6.89
N ALA A 308 5.11 -8.68 -5.73
CA ALA A 308 5.78 -7.94 -4.65
C ALA A 308 5.63 -8.66 -3.30
N LEU A 309 6.78 -8.97 -2.68
CA LEU A 309 6.87 -9.53 -1.33
C LEU A 309 7.74 -8.62 -0.45
N ILE A 310 7.13 -8.02 0.56
CA ILE A 310 7.77 -7.05 1.45
C ILE A 310 7.65 -7.57 2.89
N LEU A 311 8.80 -7.92 3.48
CA LEU A 311 8.91 -8.47 4.84
C LEU A 311 9.79 -7.60 5.76
N SER A 312 10.36 -6.52 5.22
CA SER A 312 11.36 -5.65 5.86
C SER A 312 10.99 -5.22 7.28
N GLY A 313 11.97 -5.09 8.18
CA GLY A 313 11.74 -4.64 9.55
C GLY A 313 11.09 -5.67 10.48
N ASN A 314 10.94 -6.93 10.07
CA ASN A 314 10.53 -8.03 10.96
C ASN A 314 11.75 -8.71 11.62
N PRO A 315 11.72 -9.02 12.93
CA PRO A 315 12.79 -9.71 13.62
C PRO A 315 12.75 -11.22 13.33
N MET A 316 13.25 -11.63 12.16
CA MET A 316 13.42 -13.04 11.86
C MET A 316 14.46 -13.69 12.80
N PRO A 317 14.32 -15.00 13.08
CA PRO A 317 15.41 -15.80 13.65
C PRO A 317 16.70 -15.59 12.86
N ALA A 318 17.85 -15.63 13.55
CA ALA A 318 19.15 -15.24 12.99
C ALA A 318 19.78 -16.30 12.06
N ASP A 319 18.94 -16.97 11.28
CA ASP A 319 19.29 -18.02 10.32
C ASP A 319 19.66 -17.45 8.95
N ALA A 320 20.21 -18.31 8.09
CA ALA A 320 20.47 -17.98 6.69
C ALA A 320 19.25 -18.28 5.81
N ILE A 321 19.06 -17.48 4.76
CA ILE A 321 18.07 -17.80 3.72
C ILE A 321 18.58 -19.02 2.93
N PRO A 322 17.90 -20.18 2.95
CA PRO A 322 18.43 -21.38 2.31
C PRO A 322 18.41 -21.26 0.79
N GLU A 323 19.40 -21.85 0.10
CA GLU A 323 19.46 -21.88 -1.38
C GLU A 323 18.18 -22.48 -2.01
N SER A 324 17.50 -23.39 -1.31
CA SER A 324 16.22 -23.99 -1.74
C SER A 324 15.00 -23.06 -1.62
N ALA A 325 15.12 -21.89 -0.99
CA ALA A 325 14.02 -20.95 -0.77
C ALA A 325 13.37 -20.46 -2.08
N PHE A 326 14.20 -20.03 -3.04
CA PHE A 326 13.75 -19.52 -4.34
C PHE A 326 13.77 -20.60 -5.44
N GLN A 327 14.26 -21.81 -5.14
CA GLN A 327 14.43 -22.87 -6.12
C GLN A 327 13.08 -23.43 -6.60
N GLY A 328 12.82 -23.27 -7.90
CA GLY A 328 11.64 -23.82 -8.60
C GLY A 328 10.34 -23.00 -8.46
N GLY A 329 10.38 -21.86 -7.76
CA GLY A 329 9.19 -21.03 -7.47
C GLY A 329 9.33 -19.56 -7.87
N PHE A 330 8.48 -18.71 -7.30
CA PHE A 330 8.49 -17.24 -7.41
C PHE A 330 8.59 -16.71 -8.85
N LYS A 331 7.93 -17.38 -9.80
CA LYS A 331 8.02 -17.07 -11.24
C LYS A 331 7.55 -15.65 -11.59
N GLY A 332 6.56 -15.12 -10.86
CA GLY A 332 6.06 -13.76 -11.01
C GLY A 332 6.82 -12.68 -10.25
N LEU A 333 7.76 -13.04 -9.35
CA LEU A 333 8.29 -12.09 -8.36
C LEU A 333 9.18 -11.02 -9.00
N VAL A 334 8.77 -9.75 -8.86
CA VAL A 334 9.42 -8.54 -9.38
C VAL A 334 10.16 -7.79 -8.28
N ILE A 335 9.55 -7.68 -7.09
CA ILE A 335 10.03 -6.92 -5.94
C ILE A 335 10.17 -7.86 -4.73
N LEU A 336 11.37 -7.93 -4.16
CA LEU A 336 11.64 -8.59 -2.88
C LEU A 336 12.34 -7.60 -1.94
N ALA A 337 11.72 -7.30 -0.79
CA ALA A 337 12.25 -6.36 0.19
C ALA A 337 12.30 -6.97 1.60
N MET A 338 13.49 -7.33 2.06
CA MET A 338 13.79 -7.97 3.33
C MET A 338 14.86 -7.20 4.14
N SER A 339 14.80 -5.88 4.07
CA SER A 339 15.73 -4.97 4.73
C SER A 339 15.50 -4.90 6.25
N ASN A 340 16.54 -4.70 7.04
CA ASN A 340 16.46 -4.49 8.50
C ASN A 340 15.78 -5.66 9.24
N MET A 341 16.11 -6.91 8.87
CA MET A 341 15.52 -8.14 9.42
C MET A 341 16.49 -8.99 10.24
N ASN A 342 17.73 -8.51 10.48
CA ASN A 342 18.80 -9.21 11.20
C ASN A 342 19.20 -10.58 10.57
N LEU A 343 18.92 -10.76 9.28
CA LEU A 343 19.26 -11.96 8.49
C LEU A 343 20.77 -12.20 8.46
N ARG A 344 21.19 -13.47 8.43
CA ARG A 344 22.60 -13.88 8.44
C ARG A 344 23.01 -14.70 7.23
N GLY A 345 24.32 -14.92 7.08
CA GLY A 345 24.87 -15.85 6.11
C GLY A 345 24.80 -15.36 4.65
N PRO A 346 25.06 -16.24 3.67
CA PRO A 346 25.14 -15.85 2.27
C PRO A 346 23.79 -15.50 1.66
N ILE A 347 23.81 -14.54 0.72
CA ILE A 347 22.71 -14.34 -0.20
C ILE A 347 22.67 -15.55 -1.15
N PRO A 348 21.52 -16.25 -1.31
CA PRO A 348 21.45 -17.44 -2.16
C PRO A 348 21.55 -17.12 -3.65
N GLU A 349 22.26 -17.95 -4.40
CA GLU A 349 22.37 -17.86 -5.86
C GLU A 349 21.04 -18.21 -6.56
N SER A 350 20.12 -18.90 -5.88
CA SER A 350 18.76 -19.12 -6.41
C SER A 350 17.94 -17.84 -6.54
N LEU A 351 18.25 -16.79 -5.76
CA LEU A 351 17.57 -15.50 -5.84
C LEU A 351 17.87 -14.76 -7.15
N GLY A 352 19.14 -14.69 -7.55
CA GLY A 352 19.52 -14.02 -8.81
C GLY A 352 19.07 -14.75 -10.08
N ARG A 353 18.76 -16.05 -9.97
CA ARG A 353 18.23 -16.85 -11.09
C ARG A 353 16.75 -16.58 -11.40
N LEU A 354 16.00 -15.91 -10.52
CA LEU A 354 14.57 -15.62 -10.74
C LEU A 354 14.31 -14.82 -12.03
N PRO A 355 13.28 -15.17 -12.84
CA PRO A 355 13.08 -14.60 -14.17
C PRO A 355 12.55 -13.15 -14.13
N SER A 356 11.60 -12.90 -13.25
CA SER A 356 10.84 -11.64 -13.19
C SER A 356 11.45 -10.59 -12.27
N LEU A 357 12.48 -10.95 -11.48
CA LEU A 357 13.04 -10.11 -10.42
C LEU A 357 13.69 -8.84 -10.99
N ARG A 358 13.35 -7.68 -10.41
CA ARG A 358 13.84 -6.35 -10.80
C ARG A 358 14.34 -5.53 -9.60
N VAL A 359 13.66 -5.61 -8.46
CA VAL A 359 13.97 -4.83 -7.26
C VAL A 359 14.30 -5.78 -6.11
N VAL A 360 15.49 -5.63 -5.53
CA VAL A 360 15.97 -6.43 -4.39
C VAL A 360 16.47 -5.49 -3.30
N HIS A 361 15.83 -5.51 -2.13
CA HIS A 361 16.29 -4.79 -0.95
C HIS A 361 16.63 -5.79 0.16
N LEU A 362 17.89 -5.81 0.60
CA LEU A 362 18.44 -6.65 1.67
C LEU A 362 19.32 -5.83 2.64
N ASP A 363 19.22 -4.50 2.58
CA ASP A 363 20.00 -3.56 3.39
C ASP A 363 19.74 -3.67 4.90
N GLY A 364 20.72 -3.33 5.73
CA GLY A 364 20.58 -3.32 7.20
C GLY A 364 20.48 -4.71 7.82
N ASN A 365 21.14 -5.71 7.24
CA ASN A 365 21.19 -7.08 7.76
C ASN A 365 22.63 -7.45 8.19
N ARG A 366 22.89 -8.74 8.44
CA ARG A 366 24.22 -9.32 8.70
C ARG A 366 24.57 -10.38 7.65
N LEU A 367 24.20 -10.10 6.40
CA LEU A 367 24.48 -11.00 5.28
C LEU A 367 25.98 -10.96 4.99
N SER A 368 26.58 -12.13 4.79
CA SER A 368 28.02 -12.33 4.71
C SER A 368 28.40 -13.18 3.49
N GLY A 369 29.71 -13.35 3.23
CA GLY A 369 30.17 -13.94 1.98
C GLY A 369 29.96 -13.01 0.78
N SER A 370 29.94 -13.56 -0.43
CA SER A 370 29.96 -12.77 -1.67
C SER A 370 28.59 -12.46 -2.26
N ILE A 371 28.50 -11.35 -3.00
CA ILE A 371 27.35 -11.03 -3.84
C ILE A 371 27.20 -12.11 -4.93
N PRO A 372 26.01 -12.72 -5.11
CA PRO A 372 25.76 -13.78 -6.09
C PRO A 372 26.17 -13.42 -7.53
N GLN A 373 26.88 -14.33 -8.19
CA GLN A 373 27.25 -14.20 -9.60
C GLN A 373 26.02 -14.22 -10.52
N SER A 374 24.91 -14.81 -10.08
CA SER A 374 23.62 -14.77 -10.78
C SER A 374 22.95 -13.38 -10.80
N PHE A 375 23.30 -12.45 -9.90
CA PHE A 375 22.94 -11.03 -10.09
C PHE A 375 23.81 -10.36 -11.17
N GLY A 376 25.03 -10.84 -11.33
CA GLY A 376 26.02 -10.36 -12.29
C GLY A 376 25.93 -11.05 -13.66
N GLY A 377 27.09 -11.13 -14.33
CA GLY A 377 27.25 -11.86 -15.59
C GLY A 377 26.26 -11.43 -16.67
N ASP A 378 25.73 -12.41 -17.41
CA ASP A 378 24.85 -12.18 -18.56
C ASP A 378 23.36 -12.00 -18.19
N GLN A 379 23.03 -12.11 -16.90
CA GLN A 379 21.70 -11.78 -16.37
C GLN A 379 21.64 -10.37 -15.76
N SER A 380 22.76 -9.66 -15.70
CA SER A 380 22.89 -8.32 -15.10
C SER A 380 22.06 -7.21 -15.76
N CYS A 381 21.41 -7.46 -16.91
CA CYS A 381 20.39 -6.57 -17.48
C CYS A 381 19.04 -6.61 -16.71
N ARG A 382 18.77 -7.63 -15.88
CA ARG A 382 17.46 -7.83 -15.21
C ARG A 382 17.18 -6.83 -14.09
N LEU A 383 18.07 -6.71 -13.10
CA LEU A 383 17.81 -5.89 -11.90
C LEU A 383 17.79 -4.40 -12.24
N SER A 384 16.73 -3.70 -11.85
CA SER A 384 16.61 -2.23 -11.93
C SER A 384 17.06 -1.52 -10.65
N GLU A 385 17.00 -2.20 -9.50
CA GLU A 385 17.39 -1.66 -8.20
C GLU A 385 17.88 -2.78 -7.27
N LEU A 386 19.00 -2.54 -6.60
CA LEU A 386 19.65 -3.47 -5.68
C LEU A 386 20.23 -2.71 -4.48
N ARG A 387 19.70 -2.99 -3.29
CA ARG A 387 20.16 -2.41 -2.01
C ARG A 387 20.73 -3.51 -1.14
N LEU A 388 22.04 -3.44 -0.89
CA LEU A 388 22.80 -4.34 -0.02
C LEU A 388 23.56 -3.56 1.07
N GLU A 389 23.32 -2.24 1.22
CA GLU A 389 24.07 -1.41 2.15
C GLU A 389 23.92 -1.85 3.61
N ASN A 390 24.93 -1.59 4.44
CA ASN A 390 24.97 -1.98 5.86
C ASN A 390 24.81 -3.50 6.04
N ASN A 391 25.83 -4.26 5.63
CA ASN A 391 25.91 -5.72 5.76
C ASN A 391 27.37 -6.16 6.00
N GLU A 392 27.61 -7.46 6.12
CA GLU A 392 28.91 -8.09 6.37
C GLU A 392 29.51 -8.73 5.09
N LEU A 393 29.17 -8.19 3.91
CA LEU A 393 29.53 -8.80 2.61
C LEU A 393 31.02 -8.63 2.26
N THR A 394 31.54 -9.61 1.51
CA THR A 394 32.95 -9.78 1.18
C THR A 394 33.20 -10.14 -0.28
N GLY A 395 34.41 -9.89 -0.78
CA GLY A 395 34.84 -10.32 -2.11
C GLY A 395 34.39 -9.39 -3.25
N ARG A 396 34.36 -9.93 -4.48
CA ARG A 396 34.26 -9.10 -5.70
C ARG A 396 32.83 -8.73 -6.04
N VAL A 397 32.61 -7.47 -6.42
CA VAL A 397 31.33 -6.99 -6.95
C VAL A 397 31.11 -7.52 -8.39
N PRO A 398 30.07 -8.34 -8.67
CA PRO A 398 29.96 -9.12 -9.92
C PRO A 398 29.34 -8.36 -11.10
N PHE A 399 29.25 -7.03 -11.04
CA PHE A 399 28.54 -6.22 -12.04
C PHE A 399 29.47 -5.72 -13.13
N LYS A 400 29.14 -6.08 -14.38
CA LYS A 400 29.74 -5.48 -15.59
C LYS A 400 29.38 -3.99 -15.68
N ARG A 401 30.25 -3.21 -16.30
CA ARG A 401 30.12 -1.75 -16.55
C ARG A 401 28.69 -1.29 -16.85
N ASP A 402 28.07 -1.86 -17.88
CA ASP A 402 26.73 -1.47 -18.34
C ASP A 402 25.65 -1.56 -17.25
N ALA A 403 25.77 -2.53 -16.32
CA ALA A 403 24.83 -2.68 -15.20
C ALA A 403 25.02 -1.59 -14.13
N LEU A 404 26.28 -1.19 -13.86
CA LEU A 404 26.62 -0.08 -12.96
C LEU A 404 26.06 1.25 -13.52
N TRP A 405 26.34 1.54 -14.79
CA TRP A 405 25.89 2.78 -15.46
C TRP A 405 24.37 2.87 -15.66
N ARG A 406 23.67 1.72 -15.69
CA ARG A 406 22.21 1.62 -15.79
C ARG A 406 21.51 1.74 -14.44
N MET A 407 22.07 1.18 -13.36
CA MET A 407 21.47 1.29 -12.01
C MET A 407 21.83 2.60 -11.31
N ARG A 408 23.08 3.08 -11.42
CA ARG A 408 23.60 4.28 -10.74
C ARG A 408 23.20 4.29 -9.26
N ARG A 409 22.53 5.35 -8.79
CA ARG A 409 22.02 5.53 -7.41
C ARG A 409 21.02 4.46 -6.93
N LYS A 410 20.54 3.57 -7.83
CA LYS A 410 19.72 2.40 -7.49
C LYS A 410 20.53 1.14 -7.19
N LEU A 411 21.84 1.16 -7.42
CA LEU A 411 22.76 0.18 -6.84
C LEU A 411 23.37 0.80 -5.58
N LYS A 412 23.23 0.13 -4.45
CA LYS A 412 23.80 0.57 -3.17
C LYS A 412 24.50 -0.59 -2.47
N LEU A 413 25.78 -0.39 -2.19
CA LEU A 413 26.67 -1.42 -1.65
C LEU A 413 27.49 -0.92 -0.43
N PHE A 414 27.28 0.33 0.00
CA PHE A 414 28.09 0.99 1.04
C PHE A 414 27.97 0.34 2.42
N ASN A 415 28.93 0.61 3.30
CA ASN A 415 29.04 -0.05 4.62
C ASN A 415 29.06 -1.59 4.51
N ASN A 416 29.90 -2.10 3.59
CA ASN A 416 30.28 -3.51 3.46
C ASN A 416 31.82 -3.56 3.30
N PRO A 417 32.60 -3.63 4.40
CA PRO A 417 34.04 -3.36 4.36
C PRO A 417 34.88 -4.44 3.65
N GLY A 418 34.30 -5.62 3.39
CA GLY A 418 34.99 -6.70 2.67
C GLY A 418 34.78 -6.69 1.16
N LEU A 419 33.92 -5.82 0.62
CA LEU A 419 33.67 -5.74 -0.83
C LEU A 419 34.81 -5.04 -1.56
N CYS A 420 35.09 -5.49 -2.78
CA CYS A 420 36.09 -4.89 -3.66
C CYS A 420 35.69 -4.95 -5.15
N TYR A 421 36.36 -4.13 -5.97
CA TYR A 421 36.12 -4.04 -7.42
C TYR A 421 37.41 -4.15 -8.24
N ASP A 422 37.33 -4.71 -9.46
CA ASP A 422 38.48 -4.99 -10.33
C ASP A 422 38.72 -3.92 -11.43
N GLY A 423 37.81 -2.96 -11.64
CA GLY A 423 37.78 -2.11 -12.83
C GLY A 423 38.70 -0.89 -12.86
N ASP A 424 38.87 -0.34 -14.06
CA ASP A 424 39.68 0.87 -14.34
C ASP A 424 38.92 2.19 -14.20
N GLY A 425 39.69 3.29 -14.19
CA GLY A 425 39.36 4.55 -13.51
C GLY A 425 37.96 5.14 -13.76
N ASP A 426 37.46 5.07 -14.98
CA ASP A 426 36.17 5.67 -15.37
C ASP A 426 34.96 4.96 -14.74
N ASP A 427 35.07 3.69 -14.31
CA ASP A 427 33.96 2.96 -13.68
C ASP A 427 33.81 3.25 -12.18
N LEU A 428 34.73 4.04 -11.59
CA LEU A 428 34.62 4.42 -10.19
C LEU A 428 33.46 5.38 -9.90
N GLU A 429 33.01 6.25 -10.82
CA GLU A 429 31.94 7.22 -10.48
C GLU A 429 30.62 6.58 -10.03
N ALA A 430 30.34 5.34 -10.45
CA ALA A 430 29.13 4.62 -10.04
C ALA A 430 29.23 4.00 -8.63
N ILE A 431 30.44 3.81 -8.08
CA ILE A 431 30.69 3.09 -6.81
C ILE A 431 31.50 3.92 -5.80
N SER A 432 32.16 5.01 -6.20
CA SER A 432 33.08 5.82 -5.38
C SER A 432 32.44 6.34 -4.09
N GLY A 433 31.17 6.77 -4.16
CA GLY A 433 30.37 7.18 -3.00
C GLY A 433 30.01 6.04 -2.02
N SER A 434 30.41 4.79 -2.30
CA SER A 434 30.18 3.63 -1.43
C SER A 434 31.38 3.18 -0.59
N GLY A 435 32.56 3.80 -0.77
CA GLY A 435 33.78 3.45 -0.02
C GLY A 435 34.39 2.08 -0.35
N ILE A 436 34.00 1.46 -1.47
CA ILE A 436 34.50 0.16 -1.92
C ILE A 436 35.85 0.35 -2.64
N GLY A 437 36.87 -0.39 -2.18
CA GLY A 437 38.23 -0.32 -2.71
C GLY A 437 38.46 -1.22 -3.93
N ARG A 438 39.65 -1.07 -4.54
CA ARG A 438 40.15 -2.05 -5.53
C ARG A 438 40.46 -3.38 -4.86
N CYS A 439 40.20 -4.49 -5.56
CA CYS A 439 40.56 -5.82 -5.07
C CYS A 439 42.09 -5.98 -4.96
N ALA A 440 42.58 -6.32 -3.77
CA ALA A 440 44.00 -6.55 -3.54
C ALA A 440 44.47 -7.86 -4.20
N THR A 441 45.37 -7.76 -5.17
CA THR A 441 46.14 -8.91 -5.65
C THR A 441 47.16 -9.33 -4.58
N HIS A 442 46.91 -10.46 -3.92
CA HIS A 442 47.82 -11.06 -2.94
C HIS A 442 49.23 -11.32 -3.52
N PRO A 443 50.29 -11.21 -2.71
CA PRO A 443 50.65 -10.02 -1.96
C PRO A 443 52.09 -9.58 -2.33
N THR A 444 52.30 -8.28 -2.56
CA THR A 444 53.65 -7.70 -2.58
C THR A 444 53.74 -6.54 -1.59
N THR A 445 54.90 -6.42 -0.97
CA THR A 445 55.16 -5.47 0.12
C THR A 445 55.21 -4.03 -0.36
N ALA A 446 54.49 -3.16 0.34
CA ALA A 446 54.79 -1.75 0.55
C ALA A 446 55.27 -0.90 -0.64
N ALA A 447 54.33 -0.13 -1.21
CA ALA A 447 54.58 1.29 -1.50
C ALA A 447 53.26 2.07 -1.47
N ALA A 448 53.25 3.23 -0.83
CA ALA A 448 52.21 4.24 -1.03
C ALA A 448 52.67 5.17 -2.17
N ALA A 449 51.80 5.41 -3.15
CA ALA A 449 52.04 6.40 -4.19
C ALA A 449 50.70 7.06 -4.57
N ALA A 450 50.54 8.34 -4.23
CA ALA A 450 49.52 9.18 -4.85
C ALA A 450 50.00 9.61 -6.24
N VAL A 451 49.13 9.55 -7.24
CA VAL A 451 49.42 10.04 -8.60
C VAL A 451 48.25 10.90 -9.06
N GLN A 452 48.57 12.06 -9.64
CA GLN A 452 47.60 13.06 -10.10
C GLN A 452 47.14 12.81 -11.54
N GLN A 453 46.09 13.55 -11.90
CA GLN A 453 45.40 13.62 -13.19
C GLN A 453 46.30 13.59 -14.44
N ALA A 454 45.84 12.87 -15.48
CA ALA A 454 45.98 13.27 -16.88
C ALA A 454 44.92 12.55 -17.76
N TRP A 455 44.25 13.28 -18.65
CA TRP A 455 43.36 12.72 -19.68
C TRP A 455 44.11 12.47 -21.00
N PRO A 456 43.65 11.48 -21.78
CA PRO A 456 43.38 11.70 -23.20
C PRO A 456 41.93 11.34 -23.57
N PRO A 457 41.33 11.97 -24.60
CA PRO A 457 40.00 11.61 -25.07
C PRO A 457 40.05 10.32 -25.92
N SER A 458 39.14 9.37 -25.67
CA SER A 458 38.91 8.23 -26.58
C SER A 458 37.42 8.03 -26.86
N THR A 459 37.04 8.17 -28.13
CA THR A 459 35.64 8.06 -28.59
C THR A 459 35.23 6.60 -28.78
N ALA A 460 34.92 5.91 -27.68
CA ALA A 460 34.36 4.56 -27.72
C ALA A 460 32.82 4.59 -27.79
N THR A 461 32.26 4.40 -28.99
CA THR A 461 30.80 4.28 -29.18
C THR A 461 30.26 3.03 -28.50
N LEU A 462 29.57 3.19 -27.37
CA LEU A 462 28.92 2.09 -26.65
C LEU A 462 27.84 1.41 -27.52
N ARG A 463 28.05 0.14 -27.85
CA ARG A 463 26.94 -0.79 -28.14
C ARG A 463 26.37 -1.25 -26.80
N MET A 464 25.20 -0.74 -26.43
CA MET A 464 24.43 -1.30 -25.31
C MET A 464 23.96 -2.70 -25.71
N ASN A 465 24.54 -3.73 -25.09
CA ASN A 465 24.20 -5.13 -25.40
C ASN A 465 23.04 -5.69 -24.56
N CYS A 466 22.51 -4.93 -23.60
CA CYS A 466 21.13 -5.15 -23.15
C CYS A 466 20.19 -4.70 -24.27
N PRO A 467 19.18 -5.50 -24.69
CA PRO A 467 18.11 -4.96 -25.52
C PRO A 467 17.44 -3.78 -24.81
N PRO A 468 16.83 -2.83 -25.54
CA PRO A 468 16.02 -1.79 -24.90
C PRO A 468 14.95 -2.44 -24.02
N LEU A 469 14.49 -1.71 -23.00
CA LEU A 469 13.33 -2.10 -22.18
C LEU A 469 12.04 -1.98 -23.02
N ILE A 470 11.91 -2.91 -23.98
CA ILE A 470 10.61 -3.28 -24.52
C ILE A 470 9.84 -3.85 -23.33
N ILE A 471 8.97 -3.03 -22.76
CA ILE A 471 7.82 -3.53 -22.03
C ILE A 471 6.97 -4.23 -23.08
N SER A 472 7.35 -5.47 -23.39
CA SER A 472 6.49 -6.39 -24.11
C SER A 472 5.28 -6.54 -23.20
N MET A 473 4.21 -5.84 -23.56
CA MET A 473 2.89 -6.10 -23.00
C MET A 473 2.61 -7.57 -23.32
N LEU A 474 2.87 -8.44 -22.33
CA LEU A 474 2.33 -9.78 -22.33
C LEU A 474 0.84 -9.59 -22.50
N LEU A 475 0.32 -10.09 -23.62
CA LEU A 475 -1.08 -10.01 -23.98
C LEU A 475 -1.88 -10.89 -23.00
N LEU A 476 -2.12 -10.32 -21.81
CA LEU A 476 -3.29 -10.62 -21.02
C LEU A 476 -4.50 -10.50 -21.96
N PRO A 477 -5.35 -11.51 -22.09
CA PRO A 477 -6.46 -11.49 -23.03
C PRO A 477 -7.40 -10.31 -22.67
N PRO A 478 -7.59 -9.33 -23.56
CA PRO A 478 -8.42 -8.17 -23.25
C PRO A 478 -9.91 -8.46 -23.54
N PRO A 479 -10.85 -7.75 -22.88
CA PRO A 479 -10.66 -6.77 -21.82
C PRO A 479 -11.19 -7.25 -20.45
N ILE A 480 -10.36 -7.16 -19.42
CA ILE A 480 -10.81 -6.76 -18.08
C ILE A 480 -10.05 -5.47 -17.78
N LEU A 481 -10.77 -4.42 -17.41
CA LEU A 481 -10.30 -3.03 -17.49
C LEU A 481 -9.06 -2.77 -16.61
N LEU A 482 -7.95 -2.42 -17.27
CA LEU A 482 -6.70 -1.98 -16.66
C LEU A 482 -6.53 -0.47 -16.92
N LEU A 483 -7.16 0.35 -16.08
CA LEU A 483 -6.90 1.79 -15.97
C LEU A 483 -6.43 2.14 -14.54
N SER A 484 -5.72 3.27 -14.43
CA SER A 484 -5.34 3.96 -13.17
C SER A 484 -4.71 3.09 -12.06
N PHE A 485 -3.39 2.86 -12.16
CA PHE A 485 -2.51 2.50 -11.04
C PHE A 485 -1.42 3.59 -10.85
N LEU A 486 -1.85 4.84 -10.63
CA LEU A 486 -0.97 5.98 -10.34
C LEU A 486 -1.78 7.16 -9.75
N LEU A 487 -1.30 7.69 -8.61
CA LEU A 487 -1.73 8.86 -7.78
C LEU A 487 -2.33 8.53 -6.41
#